data_AF-A0A9E4DHK0-F1
#
_entry.id   AF-A0A9E4DHK0-F1
#
_cell.length_a   1.000
_cell.length_b   1.000
_cell.length_c   1.000
_cell.angle_alpha   90.00
_cell.angle_beta   90.00
_cell.angle_gamma   90.00
#
_symmetry.space_group_name_H-M   'P 1'
#
loop_
_entity.id
_entity.type
_entity.pdbx_description
1 polymer ?
#
loop_
_entity_poly.entity_id
_entity_poly.type
_entity_poly.pdbx_seq_one_letter_code
_entity_poly.pdbx_strand_id
1 'polypeptide(L)'
;MSDDLDPYRQGLQEFAARFEGVAFEDVHADVLDLLPERSGLVLDVGTGSGRDAAWFAARGWDVIAVEPVPELRSLAAGLHPSPRVRWLDDRLPGLEHCHRLGLSFDLIWLSAVWMHLPPSQWQRAMRKLATLLRPGGQIMVSFRNGGDDGGRGFHPVEGAVLERLARGFGLALVRRASPPDRSGRAGIAWTSMVFILPDDQTGALPVLRGVILNDQKSSTYKLALLRALLKAADQASAFACDDGDYVALPLGLVALYWLRLYKPLLAANFSQMPRRPGASPGFVKQGFRSLADVAPFDLKVGARFQGPLAKALGAALSDAADIIARMPAHFTTNRDGKPLFPARAVRPRALPDPLVLDQVALAAFGTIAVPVHLWAAMRRLAIWIEPVVVSEWTAIMRGYAERAGESFDATLAARQLAWQDPERDTATARRLFEALRARGQPLHCVWSGQRLTSAFHIDHGLPWAAWQCSDLWNLLPTSPRVNGSKSNRLVSAETMNRSRKRIQDWWRMAYLDEAASLPVRERFLIEANGTLAVPVAERSAEGVLDETFIGMDVQRLRLKHDQQMLEWSLP
;
A
#
# COMPACT_ATOMS: atom_id res chain seq x y z
N MET A 1 5.16 -7.32 22.99
CA MET A 1 4.56 -7.12 24.33
C MET A 1 4.07 -8.46 24.83
N SER A 2 4.28 -8.79 26.11
CA SER A 2 3.63 -9.96 26.72
C SER A 2 2.11 -9.77 26.73
N ASP A 3 1.35 -10.86 26.84
CA ASP A 3 -0.11 -10.81 27.00
C ASP A 3 -0.56 -10.24 28.36
N ASP A 4 0.40 -9.99 29.26
CA ASP A 4 0.16 -9.52 30.62
C ASP A 4 0.13 -7.98 30.67
N LEU A 5 -0.92 -7.39 30.08
CA LEU A 5 -1.24 -5.95 30.12
C LEU A 5 -2.15 -5.59 31.30
N ASP A 6 -2.31 -6.50 32.25
CA ASP A 6 -3.19 -6.37 33.41
C ASP A 6 -2.95 -5.11 34.29
N PRO A 7 -1.69 -4.62 34.48
CA PRO A 7 -1.45 -3.40 35.23
C PRO A 7 -2.05 -2.13 34.61
N TYR A 8 -2.37 -2.15 33.31
CA TYR A 8 -3.03 -1.04 32.61
C TYR A 8 -4.56 -1.15 32.60
N ARG A 9 -5.12 -2.28 33.05
CA ARG A 9 -6.57 -2.49 33.16
C ARG A 9 -7.14 -2.01 34.50
N GLN A 10 -6.35 -2.05 35.57
CA GLN A 10 -6.75 -1.54 36.88
C GLN A 10 -6.54 -0.02 36.95
N GLY A 11 -7.59 0.74 37.32
CA GLY A 11 -7.49 2.19 37.51
C GLY A 11 -7.32 3.00 36.21
N LEU A 12 -7.88 2.54 35.08
CA LEU A 12 -7.77 3.16 33.75
C LEU A 12 -7.96 4.70 33.72
N GLN A 13 -8.92 5.23 34.49
CA GLN A 13 -9.18 6.66 34.56
C GLN A 13 -8.09 7.43 35.32
N GLU A 14 -7.60 6.89 36.45
CA GLU A 14 -6.52 7.47 37.25
C GLU A 14 -5.19 7.39 36.51
N PHE A 15 -4.98 6.28 35.80
CA PHE A 15 -3.88 6.11 34.85
C PHE A 15 -3.93 7.21 33.79
N ALA A 16 -5.03 7.34 33.04
CA ALA A 16 -5.16 8.36 32.00
C ALA A 16 -4.98 9.79 32.57
N ALA A 17 -5.63 10.12 33.69
CA ALA A 17 -5.54 11.42 34.33
C ALA A 17 -4.09 11.80 34.70
N ARG A 18 -3.27 10.83 35.12
CA ARG A 18 -1.86 11.07 35.43
C ARG A 18 -1.04 11.44 34.20
N PHE A 19 -1.28 10.81 33.05
CA PHE A 19 -0.56 11.13 31.81
C PHE A 19 -1.08 12.43 31.18
N GLU A 20 -2.38 12.69 31.27
CA GLU A 20 -2.98 13.98 30.85
C GLU A 20 -2.53 15.16 31.74
N GLY A 21 -2.14 14.90 32.99
CA GLY A 21 -1.69 15.93 33.93
C GLY A 21 -0.32 16.56 33.64
N VAL A 22 0.38 16.14 32.58
CA VAL A 22 1.66 16.73 32.15
C VAL A 22 1.57 17.10 30.67
N ALA A 23 1.92 18.34 30.32
CA ALA A 23 1.84 18.81 28.95
C ALA A 23 2.85 18.10 28.03
N PHE A 24 2.47 17.90 26.76
CA PHE A 24 3.33 17.28 25.75
C PHE A 24 4.66 18.02 25.63
N GLU A 25 4.62 19.35 25.62
CA GLU A 25 5.80 20.20 25.49
C GLU A 25 6.78 20.01 26.65
N ASP A 26 6.28 19.79 27.87
CA ASP A 26 7.11 19.59 29.06
C ASP A 26 7.78 18.22 29.08
N VAL A 27 7.05 17.19 28.61
CA VAL A 27 7.56 15.81 28.54
C VAL A 27 8.63 15.68 27.45
N HIS A 28 8.45 16.36 26.33
CA HIS A 28 9.24 16.14 25.12
C HIS A 28 10.16 17.31 24.74
N ALA A 29 10.34 18.29 25.62
CA ALA A 29 11.10 19.52 25.40
C ALA A 29 12.46 19.30 24.69
N ASP A 30 13.19 18.24 25.05
CA ASP A 30 14.54 17.95 24.55
C ASP A 30 14.60 17.47 23.08
N VAL A 31 13.44 17.21 22.47
CA VAL A 31 13.33 16.73 21.09
C VAL A 31 12.34 17.54 20.24
N LEU A 32 11.67 18.55 20.80
CA LEU A 32 10.66 19.34 20.08
C LEU A 32 11.25 20.09 18.88
N ASP A 33 12.47 20.60 18.99
CA ASP A 33 13.19 21.32 17.93
C ASP A 33 13.60 20.41 16.75
N LEU A 34 13.47 19.09 16.91
CA LEU A 34 13.73 18.11 15.85
C LEU A 34 12.46 17.72 15.08
N LEU A 35 11.27 18.14 15.55
CA LEU A 35 10.03 17.87 14.85
C LEU A 35 10.04 18.52 13.46
N PRO A 36 9.55 17.84 12.41
CA PRO A 36 9.48 18.42 11.08
C PRO A 36 8.69 19.74 11.06
N GLU A 37 9.22 20.75 10.35
CA GLU A 37 8.59 22.08 10.25
C GLU A 37 7.17 22.04 9.65
N ARG A 38 6.89 21.05 8.80
CA ARG A 38 5.59 20.83 8.16
C ARG A 38 4.92 19.61 8.77
N SER A 39 3.64 19.75 9.10
CA SER A 39 2.80 18.64 9.56
C SER A 39 2.68 17.55 8.48
N GLY A 40 2.92 16.29 8.87
CA GLY A 40 2.83 15.13 8.00
C GLY A 40 1.92 14.03 8.56
N LEU A 41 2.31 12.79 8.33
CA LEU A 41 1.68 11.59 8.88
C LEU A 41 2.55 11.03 10.02
N VAL A 42 1.96 10.89 11.21
CA VAL A 42 2.61 10.30 12.39
C VAL A 42 1.98 8.97 12.80
N LEU A 43 2.82 8.01 13.17
CA LEU A 43 2.42 6.77 13.83
C LEU A 43 2.75 6.89 15.32
N ASP A 44 1.73 6.98 16.17
CA ASP A 44 1.88 6.99 17.62
C ASP A 44 1.68 5.59 18.18
N VAL A 45 2.76 4.91 18.57
CA VAL A 45 2.75 3.50 18.99
C VAL A 45 2.67 3.39 20.50
N GLY A 46 1.61 2.76 21.00
CA GLY A 46 1.27 2.68 22.42
C GLY A 46 0.73 4.00 22.93
N THR A 47 -0.33 4.49 22.29
CA THR A 47 -0.88 5.85 22.47
C THR A 47 -1.42 6.10 23.88
N GLY A 48 -1.75 5.06 24.65
CA GLY A 48 -2.22 5.19 26.03
C GLY A 48 -3.48 6.06 26.13
N SER A 49 -3.41 7.18 26.85
CA SER A 49 -4.55 8.12 27.02
C SER A 49 -4.89 8.93 25.77
N GLY A 50 -4.02 8.93 24.75
CA GLY A 50 -4.23 9.69 23.52
C GLY A 50 -3.65 11.10 23.51
N ARG A 51 -3.03 11.56 24.60
CA ARG A 51 -2.47 12.91 24.74
C ARG A 51 -1.56 13.33 23.59
N ASP A 52 -0.56 12.49 23.28
CA ASP A 52 0.45 12.81 22.26
C ASP A 52 -0.19 12.83 20.86
N ALA A 53 -1.02 11.83 20.52
CA ALA A 53 -1.83 11.83 19.31
C ALA A 53 -2.73 13.07 19.18
N ALA A 54 -3.39 13.50 20.25
CA ALA A 54 -4.25 14.68 20.26
C ALA A 54 -3.44 15.96 19.98
N TRP A 55 -2.26 16.07 20.59
CA TRP A 55 -1.34 17.19 20.39
C TRP A 55 -0.90 17.32 18.93
N PHE A 56 -0.51 16.21 18.30
CA PHE A 56 -0.15 16.16 16.88
C PHE A 56 -1.34 16.55 16.00
N ALA A 57 -2.51 15.97 16.27
CA ALA A 57 -3.72 16.25 15.51
C ALA A 57 -4.14 17.73 15.58
N ALA A 58 -4.02 18.36 16.75
CA ALA A 58 -4.30 19.78 16.95
C ALA A 58 -3.36 20.69 16.14
N ARG A 59 -2.16 20.20 15.80
CA ARG A 59 -1.16 20.89 14.96
C ARG A 59 -1.21 20.48 13.49
N GLY A 60 -2.29 19.84 13.07
CA GLY A 60 -2.56 19.55 11.65
C GLY A 60 -1.95 18.24 11.14
N TRP A 61 -1.30 17.45 11.99
CA TRP A 61 -0.83 16.11 11.62
C TRP A 61 -2.01 15.17 11.39
N ASP A 62 -1.87 14.25 10.45
CA ASP A 62 -2.70 13.05 10.40
C ASP A 62 -2.03 12.00 11.29
N VAL A 63 -2.80 11.34 12.16
CA VAL A 63 -2.27 10.42 13.18
C VAL A 63 -2.87 9.03 13.01
N ILE A 64 -2.02 8.02 12.97
CA ILE A 64 -2.40 6.62 13.23
C ILE A 64 -2.00 6.32 14.68
N ALA A 65 -2.99 6.15 15.55
CA ALA A 65 -2.80 5.90 16.97
C ALA A 65 -2.98 4.40 17.26
N VAL A 66 -1.88 3.72 17.61
CA VAL A 66 -1.85 2.29 17.91
C VAL A 66 -1.93 2.08 19.41
N GLU A 67 -2.99 1.41 19.87
CA GLU A 67 -3.18 1.03 21.26
C GLU A 67 -3.83 -0.35 21.31
N PRO A 68 -3.16 -1.42 21.78
CA PRO A 68 -3.73 -2.76 21.77
C PRO A 68 -4.80 -3.00 22.84
N VAL A 69 -4.86 -2.21 23.92
CA VAL A 69 -5.85 -2.38 24.98
C VAL A 69 -7.16 -1.70 24.56
N PRO A 70 -8.26 -2.46 24.34
CA PRO A 70 -9.49 -1.90 23.77
C PRO A 70 -10.15 -0.85 24.68
N GLU A 71 -10.05 -1.01 26.00
CA GLU A 71 -10.58 -0.07 26.99
C GLU A 71 -9.82 1.27 26.97
N LEU A 72 -8.48 1.24 26.91
CA LEU A 72 -7.65 2.45 26.77
C LEU A 72 -7.90 3.12 25.44
N ARG A 73 -7.94 2.36 24.35
CA ARG A 73 -8.21 2.87 23.00
C ARG A 73 -9.56 3.58 22.93
N SER A 74 -10.60 3.01 23.56
CA SER A 74 -11.94 3.60 23.60
C SER A 74 -11.98 4.85 24.48
N LEU A 75 -11.31 4.83 25.64
CA LEU A 75 -11.17 5.99 26.52
C LEU A 75 -10.47 7.15 25.80
N ALA A 76 -9.33 6.87 25.18
CA ALA A 76 -8.53 7.86 24.47
C ALA A 76 -9.28 8.47 23.28
N ALA A 77 -10.01 7.64 22.52
CA ALA A 77 -10.88 8.11 21.43
C ALA A 77 -12.03 9.01 21.93
N GLY A 78 -12.55 8.74 23.13
CA GLY A 78 -13.59 9.56 23.77
C GLY A 78 -13.06 10.88 24.32
N LEU A 79 -11.86 10.88 24.92
CA LEU A 79 -11.19 12.08 25.43
C LEU A 79 -10.77 13.04 24.30
N HIS A 80 -10.30 12.48 23.19
CA HIS A 80 -9.69 13.25 22.10
C HIS A 80 -10.40 13.02 20.76
N PRO A 81 -11.67 13.47 20.61
CA PRO A 81 -12.41 13.31 19.38
C PRO A 81 -11.83 14.19 18.28
N SER A 82 -11.10 13.59 17.34
CA SER A 82 -10.52 14.30 16.20
C SER A 82 -10.60 13.47 14.92
N PRO A 83 -11.07 14.02 13.79
CA PRO A 83 -11.12 13.32 12.51
C PRO A 83 -9.72 13.08 11.89
N ARG A 84 -8.67 13.63 12.51
CA ARG A 84 -7.27 13.44 12.11
C ARG A 84 -6.63 12.22 12.78
N VAL A 85 -7.23 11.70 13.85
CA VAL A 85 -6.73 10.53 14.59
C VAL A 85 -7.50 9.28 14.14
N ARG A 86 -6.79 8.27 13.64
CA ARG A 86 -7.34 6.93 13.40
C ARG A 86 -6.79 5.96 14.44
N TRP A 87 -7.69 5.38 15.23
CA TRP A 87 -7.37 4.42 16.28
C TRP A 87 -7.26 3.01 15.71
N LEU A 88 -6.18 2.30 16.03
CA LEU A 88 -5.89 0.97 15.51
C LEU A 88 -5.53 0.00 16.63
N ASP A 89 -6.13 -1.19 16.58
CA ASP A 89 -5.68 -2.34 17.37
C ASP A 89 -4.47 -2.97 16.70
N ASP A 90 -3.28 -2.66 17.21
CA ASP A 90 -2.03 -3.24 16.74
C ASP A 90 -0.99 -3.21 17.87
N ARG A 91 0.14 -3.89 17.70
CA ARG A 91 1.18 -3.96 18.74
C ARG A 91 2.56 -4.26 18.21
N LEU A 92 3.57 -3.82 18.97
CA LEU A 92 4.94 -4.28 18.79
C LEU A 92 5.10 -5.74 19.31
N PRO A 93 5.97 -6.54 18.67
CA PRO A 93 6.98 -6.15 17.67
C PRO A 93 6.53 -6.25 16.22
N GLY A 94 5.27 -6.59 15.96
CA GLY A 94 4.77 -6.95 14.63
C GLY A 94 4.30 -5.76 13.79
N LEU A 95 3.49 -4.87 14.39
CA LEU A 95 2.78 -3.79 13.72
C LEU A 95 2.09 -4.25 12.42
N GLU A 96 1.47 -5.44 12.48
CA GLU A 96 0.98 -6.15 11.30
C GLU A 96 -0.13 -5.37 10.61
N HIS A 97 -0.99 -4.71 11.39
CA HIS A 97 -2.11 -3.95 10.86
C HIS A 97 -1.59 -2.67 10.21
N CYS A 98 -0.65 -1.96 10.86
CA CYS A 98 0.03 -0.79 10.30
C CYS A 98 0.72 -1.10 8.97
N HIS A 99 1.42 -2.23 8.89
CA HIS A 99 2.07 -2.67 7.65
C HIS A 99 1.05 -2.95 6.54
N ARG A 100 -0.09 -3.56 6.88
CA ARG A 100 -1.16 -3.81 5.91
C ARG A 100 -1.77 -2.51 5.38
N LEU A 101 -1.82 -1.43 6.16
CA LEU A 101 -2.29 -0.13 5.66
C LEU A 101 -1.49 0.40 4.46
N GLY A 102 -0.24 -0.07 4.28
CA GLY A 102 0.61 0.34 3.18
C GLY A 102 1.11 1.78 3.27
N LEU A 103 0.85 2.45 4.39
CA LEU A 103 1.29 3.82 4.67
C LEU A 103 2.78 3.86 5.00
N SER A 104 3.39 5.04 4.83
CA SER A 104 4.70 5.35 5.38
C SER A 104 4.64 6.68 6.12
N PHE A 105 5.38 6.79 7.21
CA PHE A 105 5.26 7.87 8.18
C PHE A 105 6.44 8.84 8.10
N ASP A 106 6.15 10.13 8.24
CA ASP A 106 7.16 11.17 8.39
C ASP A 106 7.76 11.14 9.82
N LEU A 107 6.93 10.72 10.79
CA LEU A 107 7.32 10.55 12.18
C LEU A 107 6.72 9.27 12.77
N ILE A 108 7.51 8.50 13.51
CA ILE A 108 7.02 7.43 14.36
C ILE A 108 7.38 7.77 15.80
N TRP A 109 6.38 7.75 16.68
CA TRP A 109 6.45 8.22 18.05
C TRP A 109 6.25 7.05 19.01
N LEU A 110 7.26 6.77 19.83
CA LEU A 110 7.23 5.72 20.86
C LEU A 110 7.54 6.35 22.22
N SER A 111 6.52 6.97 22.80
CA SER A 111 6.62 7.60 24.12
C SER A 111 6.45 6.56 25.22
N ALA A 112 7.50 6.26 25.97
CA ALA A 112 7.44 5.32 27.10
C ALA A 112 6.98 3.89 26.73
N VAL A 113 7.36 3.39 25.55
CA VAL A 113 6.88 2.09 25.02
C VAL A 113 7.98 1.04 24.94
N TRP A 114 9.20 1.41 24.56
CA TRP A 114 10.23 0.43 24.19
C TRP A 114 10.63 -0.51 25.33
N MET A 115 10.62 -0.04 26.59
CA MET A 115 10.96 -0.85 27.76
C MET A 115 9.97 -1.99 28.04
N HIS A 116 8.80 -2.01 27.39
CA HIS A 116 7.85 -3.12 27.47
C HIS A 116 8.19 -4.30 26.55
N LEU A 117 9.21 -4.15 25.68
CA LEU A 117 9.62 -5.20 24.78
C LEU A 117 10.72 -6.05 25.40
N PRO A 118 10.58 -7.39 25.41
CA PRO A 118 11.68 -8.26 25.80
C PRO A 118 12.83 -8.15 24.79
N PRO A 119 14.10 -8.28 25.22
CA PRO A 119 15.26 -8.13 24.34
C PRO A 119 15.22 -8.99 23.07
N SER A 120 14.62 -10.19 23.14
CA SER A 120 14.43 -11.09 21.99
C SER A 120 13.55 -10.51 20.88
N GLN A 121 12.73 -9.50 21.17
CA GLN A 121 11.82 -8.86 20.22
C GLN A 121 12.35 -7.54 19.64
N TRP A 122 13.42 -6.97 20.22
CA TRP A 122 13.93 -5.64 19.83
C TRP A 122 14.34 -5.57 18.36
N GLN A 123 15.03 -6.59 17.84
CA GLN A 123 15.47 -6.62 16.44
C GLN A 123 14.28 -6.62 15.47
N ARG A 124 13.25 -7.44 15.74
CA ARG A 124 12.02 -7.48 14.93
C ARG A 124 11.27 -6.15 14.99
N ALA A 125 11.12 -5.58 16.19
CA ALA A 125 10.46 -4.29 16.40
C ALA A 125 11.14 -3.17 15.61
N MET A 126 12.47 -3.03 15.74
CA MET A 126 13.21 -1.96 15.06
C MET A 126 13.12 -2.10 13.53
N ARG A 127 13.25 -3.33 13.00
CA ARG A 127 13.06 -3.60 11.56
C ARG A 127 11.69 -3.15 11.06
N LYS A 128 10.64 -3.49 11.81
CA LYS A 128 9.25 -3.15 11.44
C LYS A 128 9.02 -1.64 11.47
N LEU A 129 9.52 -0.95 12.50
CA LEU A 129 9.46 0.52 12.57
C LEU A 129 10.23 1.19 11.42
N ALA A 130 11.46 0.75 11.13
CA ALA A 130 12.27 1.31 10.05
C ALA A 130 11.60 1.18 8.68
N THR A 131 10.93 0.06 8.41
CA THR A 131 10.21 -0.19 7.15
C THR A 131 8.91 0.59 7.01
N LEU A 132 8.39 1.15 8.12
CA LEU A 132 7.23 2.06 8.11
C LEU A 132 7.64 3.53 7.90
N LEU A 133 8.92 3.89 7.98
CA LEU A 133 9.37 5.27 7.74
C LEU A 133 9.43 5.65 6.27
N ARG A 134 9.05 6.89 5.97
CA ARG A 134 9.42 7.56 4.72
C ARG A 134 10.92 7.88 4.68
N PRO A 135 11.52 8.04 3.49
CA PRO A 135 12.85 8.64 3.39
C PRO A 135 12.81 10.03 4.04
N GLY A 136 13.86 10.39 4.80
CA GLY A 136 13.89 11.58 5.65
C GLY A 136 13.06 11.49 6.93
N GLY A 137 12.23 10.45 7.10
CA GLY A 137 11.36 10.27 8.25
C GLY A 137 12.12 9.93 9.53
N GLN A 138 11.52 10.24 10.68
CA GLN A 138 12.16 10.08 11.99
C GLN A 138 11.43 9.10 12.92
N ILE A 139 12.18 8.40 13.77
CA ILE A 139 11.64 7.65 14.91
C ILE A 139 12.11 8.36 16.19
N MET A 140 11.16 8.72 17.06
CA MET A 140 11.43 9.10 18.45
C MET A 140 11.12 7.91 19.35
N VAL A 141 12.09 7.50 20.17
CA VAL A 141 11.90 6.53 21.24
C VAL A 141 12.25 7.16 22.58
N SER A 142 11.32 7.13 23.53
CA SER A 142 11.61 7.42 24.93
C SER A 142 11.42 6.17 25.80
N PHE A 143 12.30 5.98 26.76
CA PHE A 143 12.23 4.87 27.70
C PHE A 143 12.77 5.27 29.07
N ARG A 144 12.26 4.56 30.09
CA ARG A 144 12.58 4.79 31.49
C ARG A 144 13.76 3.92 31.92
N ASN A 145 14.67 4.50 32.69
CA ASN A 145 15.78 3.81 33.35
C ASN A 145 15.61 3.87 34.86
N GLY A 146 15.87 2.75 35.54
CA GLY A 146 15.82 2.65 37.00
C GLY A 146 14.40 2.75 37.58
N GLY A 147 14.39 2.77 38.92
CA GLY A 147 13.18 2.78 39.75
C GLY A 147 12.38 1.48 39.71
N ASP A 148 11.45 1.35 40.65
CA ASP A 148 10.49 0.25 40.67
C ASP A 148 9.56 0.32 39.43
N ASP A 149 9.40 -0.79 38.73
CA ASP A 149 8.48 -0.90 37.60
C ASP A 149 7.04 -1.15 38.04
N GLY A 150 6.81 -1.45 39.32
CA GLY A 150 5.48 -1.71 39.86
C GLY A 150 4.82 -2.93 39.19
N GLY A 151 5.61 -3.92 38.78
CA GLY A 151 5.11 -5.13 38.12
C GLY A 151 4.72 -4.95 36.65
N ARG A 152 5.11 -3.84 36.00
CA ARG A 152 4.80 -3.57 34.59
C ARG A 152 5.69 -4.33 33.58
N GLY A 153 6.62 -5.14 34.06
CA GLY A 153 7.47 -5.99 33.23
C GLY A 153 8.45 -5.19 32.39
N PHE A 154 9.07 -4.15 32.97
CA PHE A 154 10.02 -3.33 32.24
C PHE A 154 11.34 -4.08 32.05
N HIS A 155 11.85 -4.06 30.82
CA HIS A 155 13.16 -4.57 30.48
C HIS A 155 14.18 -3.42 30.45
N PRO A 156 15.37 -3.56 31.06
CA PRO A 156 16.43 -2.56 30.97
C PRO A 156 16.84 -2.30 29.53
N VAL A 157 16.90 -1.03 29.12
CA VAL A 157 17.26 -0.62 27.76
C VAL A 157 18.54 0.19 27.80
N GLU A 158 19.60 -0.30 27.16
CA GLU A 158 20.81 0.48 26.96
C GLU A 158 20.71 1.27 25.65
N GLY A 159 20.85 2.60 25.71
CA GLY A 159 20.78 3.45 24.51
C GLY A 159 21.78 3.04 23.41
N ALA A 160 22.97 2.56 23.78
CA ALA A 160 23.97 2.09 22.82
C ALA A 160 23.54 0.80 22.10
N VAL A 161 22.77 -0.08 22.75
CA VAL A 161 22.19 -1.28 22.12
C VAL A 161 21.11 -0.86 21.13
N LEU A 162 20.23 0.06 21.52
CA LEU A 162 19.17 0.58 20.65
C LEU A 162 19.74 1.29 19.42
N GLU A 163 20.82 2.07 19.58
CA GLU A 163 21.52 2.72 18.48
C GLU A 163 22.12 1.71 17.49
N ARG A 164 22.80 0.66 17.98
CA ARG A 164 23.34 -0.40 17.12
C ARG A 164 22.25 -1.13 16.35
N LEU A 165 21.13 -1.41 17.00
CA LEU A 165 19.96 -2.01 16.35
C LEU A 165 19.39 -1.11 15.25
N ALA A 166 19.19 0.17 15.54
CA ALA A 166 18.68 1.15 14.57
C ALA A 166 19.63 1.26 13.36
N ARG A 167 20.95 1.35 13.60
CA ARG A 167 21.97 1.38 12.53
C ARG A 167 21.93 0.15 11.65
N GLY A 168 21.70 -1.04 12.23
CA GLY A 168 21.54 -2.29 11.49
C GLY A 168 20.40 -2.27 10.46
N PHE A 169 19.44 -1.35 10.61
CA PHE A 169 18.31 -1.16 9.69
C PHE A 169 18.38 0.17 8.92
N GLY A 170 19.58 0.75 8.80
CA GLY A 170 19.82 1.94 7.97
C GLY A 170 19.39 3.27 8.61
N LEU A 171 19.06 3.28 9.90
CA LEU A 171 18.74 4.50 10.63
C LEU A 171 20.00 5.15 11.20
N ALA A 172 20.08 6.47 11.13
CA ALA A 172 21.13 7.25 11.76
C ALA A 172 20.61 7.90 13.05
N LEU A 173 21.41 7.89 14.11
CA LEU A 173 21.09 8.62 15.35
C LEU A 173 21.25 10.12 15.09
N VAL A 174 20.19 10.89 15.33
CA VAL A 174 20.19 12.36 15.27
C VAL A 174 20.53 12.94 16.64
N ARG A 175 19.86 12.44 17.69
CA ARG A 175 20.04 12.93 19.06
C ARG A 175 19.78 11.84 20.08
N ARG A 176 20.57 11.86 21.16
CA ARG A 176 20.28 11.19 22.42
C ARG A 176 20.23 12.24 23.52
N ALA A 177 19.11 12.30 24.24
CA ALA A 177 18.89 13.19 25.38
C ALA A 177 18.57 12.36 26.63
N SER A 178 18.83 12.92 27.82
CA SER A 178 18.49 12.30 29.10
C SER A 178 17.63 13.26 29.95
N PRO A 179 16.33 13.40 29.64
CA PRO A 179 15.44 14.30 30.36
C PRO A 179 15.32 13.96 31.86
N PRO A 180 15.08 14.95 32.72
CA PRO A 180 14.65 14.69 34.10
C PRO A 180 13.25 14.08 34.14
N ASP A 181 12.94 13.33 35.20
CA ASP A 181 11.57 12.84 35.43
C ASP A 181 10.63 14.00 35.80
N ARG A 182 9.75 14.40 34.87
CA ARG A 182 8.78 15.49 35.08
C ARG A 182 7.73 15.18 36.14
N SER A 183 7.58 13.91 36.54
CA SER A 183 6.71 13.49 37.65
C SER A 183 7.41 13.51 39.02
N GLY A 184 8.69 13.90 39.09
CA GLY A 184 9.43 14.08 40.35
C GLY A 184 9.75 12.79 41.11
N ARG A 185 9.75 11.62 40.45
CA ARG A 185 9.99 10.33 41.12
C ARG A 185 11.47 10.08 41.35
N ALA A 186 11.82 9.76 42.58
CA ALA A 186 13.19 9.42 42.96
C ALA A 186 13.70 8.15 42.26
N GLY A 187 14.96 8.18 41.80
CA GLY A 187 15.62 7.02 41.19
C GLY A 187 15.19 6.68 39.76
N ILE A 188 14.38 7.54 39.12
CA ILE A 188 13.94 7.38 37.74
C ILE A 188 14.66 8.40 36.84
N ALA A 189 15.26 7.91 35.77
CA ALA A 189 15.82 8.73 34.70
C ALA A 189 15.18 8.37 33.37
N TRP A 190 15.09 9.34 32.45
CA TRP A 190 14.57 9.10 31.10
C TRP A 190 15.69 9.15 30.07
N THR A 191 15.50 8.44 28.97
CA THR A 191 16.31 8.60 27.77
C THR A 191 15.38 8.75 26.59
N SER A 192 15.64 9.78 25.78
CA SER A 192 14.97 10.01 24.50
C SER A 192 16.01 9.89 23.39
N MET A 193 15.68 9.15 22.35
CA MET A 193 16.53 8.95 21.18
C MET A 193 15.74 9.23 19.91
N VAL A 194 16.30 10.07 19.04
CA VAL A 194 15.72 10.39 17.74
C VAL A 194 16.61 9.81 16.65
N PHE A 195 16.02 9.00 15.79
CA PHE A 195 16.67 8.40 14.64
C PHE A 195 16.04 8.93 13.35
N ILE A 196 16.81 9.01 12.27
CA ILE A 196 16.34 9.39 10.94
C ILE A 196 16.64 8.28 9.94
N LEU A 197 15.72 8.03 9.01
CA LEU A 197 16.00 7.28 7.79
C LEU A 197 16.53 8.28 6.74
N PRO A 198 17.81 8.24 6.34
CA PRO A 198 18.35 9.21 5.38
C PRO A 198 17.57 9.22 4.06
N ASP A 199 17.32 10.41 3.51
CA ASP A 199 16.44 10.62 2.34
C ASP A 199 17.10 10.22 0.99
N ASP A 200 18.43 10.10 0.94
CA ASP A 200 19.14 10.10 -0.34
C ASP A 200 20.10 8.92 -0.63
N GLN A 201 20.28 7.90 0.23
CA GLN A 201 21.36 6.90 0.01
C GLN A 201 21.07 5.43 0.41
N THR A 202 19.89 4.88 0.10
CA THR A 202 19.65 3.42 0.21
C THR A 202 20.41 2.57 -0.81
N GLY A 203 21.13 3.19 -1.76
CA GLY A 203 21.74 2.51 -2.91
C GLY A 203 20.74 2.04 -3.97
N ALA A 204 19.42 2.11 -3.72
CA ALA A 204 18.39 1.57 -4.60
C ALA A 204 18.35 2.25 -5.98
N LEU A 205 18.38 3.58 -6.02
CA LEU A 205 18.34 4.33 -7.28
C LEU A 205 19.59 4.11 -8.14
N PRO A 206 20.82 4.14 -7.61
CA PRO A 206 22.01 3.73 -8.35
C PRO A 206 21.92 2.29 -8.89
N VAL A 207 21.38 1.34 -8.10
CA VAL A 207 21.19 -0.06 -8.54
C VAL A 207 20.18 -0.14 -9.67
N LEU A 208 19.00 0.45 -9.53
CA LEU A 208 17.95 0.47 -10.57
C LEU A 208 18.44 1.18 -11.83
N ARG A 209 19.11 2.33 -11.70
CA ARG A 209 19.74 3.02 -12.83
C ARG A 209 20.77 2.13 -13.52
N GLY A 210 21.57 1.39 -12.75
CA GLY A 210 22.53 0.43 -13.28
C GLY A 210 21.86 -0.65 -14.13
N VAL A 211 20.80 -1.27 -13.63
CA VAL A 211 20.03 -2.28 -14.38
C VAL A 211 19.36 -1.68 -15.61
N ILE A 212 18.80 -0.47 -15.50
CA ILE A 212 18.06 0.17 -16.59
C ILE A 212 19.00 0.65 -17.69
N LEU A 213 20.12 1.30 -17.37
CA LEU A 213 20.95 1.97 -18.38
C LEU A 213 22.21 1.17 -18.73
N ASN A 214 22.90 0.63 -17.72
CA ASN A 214 24.29 0.17 -17.88
C ASN A 214 24.38 -1.35 -18.09
N ASP A 215 23.39 -2.09 -17.64
CA ASP A 215 23.37 -3.54 -17.78
C ASP A 215 23.19 -3.94 -19.25
N GLN A 216 23.94 -4.96 -19.70
CA GLN A 216 23.86 -5.44 -21.07
C GLN A 216 22.51 -6.14 -21.31
N LYS A 217 21.85 -5.76 -22.41
CA LYS A 217 20.50 -6.23 -22.75
C LYS A 217 20.53 -6.92 -24.11
N SER A 218 20.39 -8.24 -24.10
CA SER A 218 20.23 -9.06 -25.31
C SER A 218 18.79 -9.11 -25.82
N SER A 219 17.83 -8.65 -25.02
CA SER A 219 16.39 -8.55 -25.31
C SER A 219 15.76 -7.47 -24.42
N THR A 220 14.47 -7.17 -24.63
CA THR A 220 13.70 -6.25 -23.76
C THR A 220 13.31 -6.84 -22.40
N TYR A 221 13.73 -8.07 -22.11
CA TYR A 221 13.29 -8.85 -20.95
C TYR A 221 13.61 -8.20 -19.60
N LYS A 222 14.79 -7.58 -19.43
CA LYS A 222 15.15 -6.92 -18.17
C LYS A 222 14.22 -5.74 -17.86
N LEU A 223 13.89 -4.95 -18.89
CA LEU A 223 12.98 -3.82 -18.76
C LEU A 223 11.54 -4.28 -18.52
N ALA A 224 11.11 -5.36 -19.17
CA ALA A 224 9.82 -5.97 -18.89
C ALA A 224 9.71 -6.50 -17.47
N LEU A 225 10.76 -7.13 -16.94
CA LEU A 225 10.81 -7.59 -15.55
C LEU A 225 10.69 -6.40 -14.60
N LEU A 226 11.55 -5.39 -14.77
CA LEU A 226 11.52 -4.19 -13.92
C LEU A 226 10.17 -3.49 -13.97
N ARG A 227 9.58 -3.35 -15.17
CA ARG A 227 8.28 -2.71 -15.32
C ARG A 227 7.14 -3.53 -14.72
N ALA A 228 7.17 -4.85 -14.85
CA ALA A 228 6.19 -5.72 -14.20
C ALA A 228 6.31 -5.64 -12.66
N LEU A 229 7.53 -5.57 -12.11
CA LEU A 229 7.75 -5.37 -10.68
C LEU A 229 7.29 -3.98 -10.20
N LEU A 230 7.54 -2.92 -11.00
CA LEU A 230 7.02 -1.58 -10.71
C LEU A 230 5.49 -1.56 -10.68
N LYS A 231 4.83 -2.23 -11.64
CA LYS A 231 3.36 -2.33 -11.65
C LYS A 231 2.83 -3.18 -10.51
N ALA A 232 3.53 -4.24 -10.11
CA ALA A 232 3.20 -5.00 -8.92
C ALA A 232 3.32 -4.15 -7.64
N ALA A 233 4.37 -3.34 -7.53
CA ALA A 233 4.58 -2.44 -6.40
C ALA A 233 3.50 -1.36 -6.31
N ASP A 234 3.03 -0.86 -7.46
CA ASP A 234 2.03 0.20 -7.55
C ASP A 234 0.59 -0.33 -7.37
N GLN A 235 0.21 -1.36 -8.12
CA GLN A 235 -1.19 -1.80 -8.29
C GLN A 235 -1.57 -3.09 -7.53
N ALA A 236 -0.59 -3.88 -7.07
CA ALA A 236 -0.84 -5.19 -6.47
C ALA A 236 0.07 -5.44 -5.26
N SER A 237 0.39 -4.40 -4.49
CA SER A 237 1.29 -4.51 -3.33
C SER A 237 0.78 -5.46 -2.25
N ALA A 238 -0.52 -5.77 -2.21
CA ALA A 238 -1.12 -6.75 -1.30
C ALA A 238 -0.64 -8.20 -1.54
N PHE A 239 -0.11 -8.49 -2.74
CA PHE A 239 0.44 -9.81 -3.08
C PHE A 239 1.87 -10.00 -2.54
N ALA A 240 2.48 -8.94 -1.99
CA ALA A 240 3.80 -8.98 -1.40
C ALA A 240 3.77 -9.62 -0.01
N CYS A 241 4.59 -10.66 0.17
CA CYS A 241 4.85 -11.26 1.47
C CYS A 241 6.25 -10.84 1.95
N ASP A 242 6.36 -10.45 3.21
CA ASP A 242 7.66 -10.19 3.84
C ASP A 242 8.44 -11.51 3.98
N ASP A 243 9.68 -11.53 3.47
CA ASP A 243 10.61 -12.66 3.49
C ASP A 243 12.01 -12.19 3.91
N GLY A 244 12.08 -11.52 5.07
CA GLY A 244 13.34 -11.08 5.67
C GLY A 244 13.95 -9.89 4.95
N ASP A 245 15.04 -10.11 4.22
CA ASP A 245 15.72 -9.06 3.44
C ASP A 245 15.08 -8.84 2.06
N TYR A 246 14.09 -9.68 1.72
CA TYR A 246 13.37 -9.65 0.47
C TYR A 246 11.86 -9.54 0.70
N VAL A 247 11.17 -9.11 -0.35
CA VAL A 247 9.74 -9.17 -0.53
C VAL A 247 9.44 -10.25 -1.54
N ALA A 248 8.76 -11.32 -1.12
CA ALA A 248 8.33 -12.39 -1.99
C ALA A 248 7.03 -12.04 -2.70
N LEU A 249 6.98 -12.28 -4.00
CA LEU A 249 5.82 -12.09 -4.85
C LEU A 249 5.47 -13.39 -5.59
N PRO A 250 4.17 -13.65 -5.82
CA PRO A 250 3.73 -14.64 -6.79
C PRO A 250 4.35 -14.38 -8.16
N LEU A 251 5.12 -15.32 -8.68
CA LEU A 251 5.70 -15.18 -10.02
C LEU A 251 4.61 -15.16 -11.11
N GLY A 252 3.45 -15.75 -10.85
CA GLY A 252 2.27 -15.65 -11.72
C GLY A 252 1.77 -14.22 -11.88
N LEU A 253 1.85 -13.38 -10.84
CA LEU A 253 1.48 -11.95 -10.93
C LEU A 253 2.43 -11.19 -11.86
N VAL A 254 3.73 -11.41 -11.69
CA VAL A 254 4.75 -10.80 -12.56
C VAL A 254 4.60 -11.31 -14.00
N ALA A 255 4.30 -12.60 -14.18
CA ALA A 255 3.99 -13.20 -15.47
C ALA A 255 2.71 -12.61 -16.10
N LEU A 256 1.66 -12.36 -15.33
CA LEU A 256 0.42 -11.73 -15.83
C LEU A 256 0.71 -10.34 -16.40
N TYR A 257 1.41 -9.51 -15.64
CA TYR A 257 1.80 -8.16 -16.09
C TYR A 257 2.78 -8.20 -17.24
N TRP A 258 3.68 -9.18 -17.25
CA TRP A 258 4.56 -9.43 -18.40
C TRP A 258 3.75 -9.68 -19.67
N LEU A 259 2.77 -10.59 -19.64
CA LEU A 259 1.91 -10.85 -20.81
C LEU A 259 1.15 -9.59 -21.26
N ARG A 260 0.60 -8.83 -20.30
CA ARG A 260 -0.09 -7.56 -20.54
C ARG A 260 0.80 -6.52 -21.22
N LEU A 261 2.07 -6.40 -20.82
CA LEU A 261 3.04 -5.49 -21.43
C LEU A 261 3.38 -5.87 -22.87
N TYR A 262 3.52 -7.16 -23.17
CA TYR A 262 3.98 -7.61 -24.47
C TYR A 262 2.90 -7.69 -25.54
N LYS A 263 1.64 -7.98 -25.17
CA LYS A 263 0.54 -8.11 -26.14
C LYS A 263 0.42 -6.94 -27.12
N PRO A 264 0.31 -5.67 -26.68
CA PRO A 264 0.16 -4.55 -27.61
C PRO A 264 1.39 -4.36 -28.52
N LEU A 265 2.59 -4.59 -27.99
CA LEU A 265 3.84 -4.45 -28.75
C LEU A 265 3.96 -5.50 -29.85
N LEU A 266 3.64 -6.75 -29.52
CA LEU A 266 3.71 -7.87 -30.47
C LEU A 266 2.61 -7.78 -31.53
N ALA A 267 1.40 -7.35 -31.16
CA ALA A 267 0.33 -7.08 -32.11
C ALA A 267 0.69 -5.96 -33.10
N ALA A 268 1.45 -4.96 -32.65
CA ALA A 268 1.98 -3.88 -33.49
C ALA A 268 3.32 -4.25 -34.18
N ASN A 269 3.75 -5.51 -34.16
CA ASN A 269 4.97 -6.02 -34.79
C ASN A 269 6.30 -5.37 -34.31
N PHE A 270 6.33 -4.79 -33.12
CA PHE A 270 7.58 -4.30 -32.54
C PHE A 270 8.48 -5.45 -32.11
N SER A 271 9.72 -5.44 -32.59
CA SER A 271 10.72 -6.46 -32.25
C SER A 271 11.18 -6.32 -30.80
N GLN A 272 11.15 -7.42 -30.04
CA GLN A 272 11.51 -7.45 -28.61
C GLN A 272 12.87 -8.09 -28.34
N MET A 273 13.55 -8.50 -29.42
CA MET A 273 14.87 -9.10 -29.43
C MET A 273 15.50 -8.90 -30.81
N PRO A 274 16.83 -9.07 -30.97
CA PRO A 274 17.48 -8.99 -32.27
C PRO A 274 16.81 -9.93 -33.29
N ARG A 275 16.40 -9.39 -34.45
CA ARG A 275 15.74 -10.19 -35.49
C ARG A 275 16.68 -11.27 -36.04
N ARG A 276 16.19 -12.51 -36.04
CA ARG A 276 16.69 -13.66 -36.80
C ARG A 276 15.47 -14.31 -37.47
N PRO A 277 15.60 -15.03 -38.60
CA PRO A 277 14.46 -15.73 -39.21
C PRO A 277 13.74 -16.62 -38.19
N GLY A 278 12.42 -16.43 -38.02
CA GLY A 278 11.61 -17.16 -37.04
C GLY A 278 11.78 -16.73 -35.57
N ALA A 279 12.51 -15.64 -35.28
CA ALA A 279 12.72 -15.16 -33.92
C ALA A 279 11.43 -14.61 -33.32
N SER A 280 11.03 -15.17 -32.18
CA SER A 280 9.95 -14.69 -31.34
C SER A 280 10.40 -14.81 -29.89
N PRO A 281 9.95 -13.92 -28.98
CA PRO A 281 10.23 -14.07 -27.57
C PRO A 281 9.87 -15.48 -27.08
N GLY A 282 10.77 -16.13 -26.34
CA GLY A 282 10.65 -17.55 -25.94
C GLY A 282 9.39 -17.93 -25.16
N PHE A 283 8.63 -16.97 -24.64
CA PHE A 283 7.32 -17.19 -23.99
C PHE A 283 6.13 -17.15 -24.96
N VAL A 284 6.32 -16.68 -26.21
CA VAL A 284 5.27 -16.54 -27.24
C VAL A 284 5.02 -17.91 -27.90
N LYS A 285 4.41 -18.81 -27.13
CA LYS A 285 4.02 -20.16 -27.54
C LYS A 285 2.51 -20.25 -27.79
N GLN A 286 1.99 -21.47 -27.96
CA GLN A 286 0.57 -21.71 -28.25
C GLN A 286 -0.37 -21.05 -27.23
N GLY A 287 -0.09 -21.17 -25.92
CA GLY A 287 -0.92 -20.54 -24.88
C GLY A 287 -1.08 -19.04 -25.07
N PHE A 288 0.02 -18.32 -25.30
CA PHE A 288 0.00 -16.88 -25.58
C PHE A 288 -0.74 -16.55 -26.88
N ARG A 289 -0.50 -17.32 -27.96
CA ARG A 289 -1.14 -17.11 -29.26
C ARG A 289 -2.65 -17.32 -29.20
N SER A 290 -3.11 -18.28 -28.40
CA SER A 290 -4.53 -18.53 -28.15
C SER A 290 -5.23 -17.41 -27.36
N LEU A 291 -4.48 -16.45 -26.81
CA LEU A 291 -5.05 -15.28 -26.15
C LEU A 291 -5.15 -14.06 -27.08
N ALA A 292 -4.98 -14.22 -28.40
CA ALA A 292 -4.94 -13.09 -29.35
C ALA A 292 -6.09 -12.09 -29.13
N ASP A 293 -7.32 -12.59 -29.02
CA ASP A 293 -8.55 -11.81 -28.89
C ASP A 293 -8.85 -11.29 -27.48
N VAL A 294 -8.07 -11.68 -26.47
CA VAL A 294 -8.19 -11.13 -25.11
C VAL A 294 -7.55 -9.74 -25.09
N ALA A 295 -8.24 -8.72 -24.59
CA ALA A 295 -7.65 -7.39 -24.51
C ALA A 295 -6.55 -7.34 -23.42
N PRO A 296 -5.48 -6.52 -23.59
CA PRO A 296 -4.43 -6.44 -22.58
C PRO A 296 -4.95 -6.07 -21.18
N PHE A 297 -5.95 -5.17 -21.09
CA PHE A 297 -6.53 -4.76 -19.80
C PHE A 297 -7.39 -5.84 -19.12
N ASP A 298 -7.86 -6.86 -19.85
CA ASP A 298 -8.57 -8.01 -19.28
C ASP A 298 -7.63 -8.95 -18.52
N LEU A 299 -6.32 -8.87 -18.79
CA LEU A 299 -5.28 -9.58 -18.05
C LEU A 299 -4.94 -8.84 -16.75
N LYS A 300 -5.90 -8.81 -15.82
CA LYS A 300 -5.81 -8.13 -14.52
C LYS A 300 -6.14 -9.05 -13.35
N VAL A 301 -5.63 -8.70 -12.18
CA VAL A 301 -5.96 -9.38 -10.92
C VAL A 301 -7.49 -9.39 -10.73
N GLY A 302 -8.03 -10.51 -10.26
CA GLY A 302 -9.47 -10.74 -10.07
C GLY A 302 -10.24 -11.10 -11.35
N ALA A 303 -9.65 -11.02 -12.54
CA ALA A 303 -10.32 -11.44 -13.76
C ALA A 303 -10.57 -12.96 -13.78
N ARG A 304 -11.68 -13.36 -14.40
CA ARG A 304 -12.16 -14.75 -14.44
C ARG A 304 -12.18 -15.26 -15.87
N PHE A 305 -11.52 -16.39 -16.09
CA PHE A 305 -11.45 -17.09 -17.37
C PHE A 305 -12.04 -18.50 -17.22
N GLN A 306 -12.58 -19.06 -18.29
CA GLN A 306 -13.18 -20.40 -18.25
C GLN A 306 -12.85 -21.22 -19.49
N GLY A 307 -12.91 -22.55 -19.36
CA GLY A 307 -12.76 -23.49 -20.47
C GLY A 307 -11.44 -23.33 -21.24
N PRO A 308 -11.47 -23.29 -22.58
CA PRO A 308 -10.25 -23.19 -23.40
C PRO A 308 -9.40 -21.95 -23.11
N LEU A 309 -10.02 -20.80 -22.79
CA LEU A 309 -9.29 -19.56 -22.47
C LEU A 309 -8.56 -19.66 -21.13
N ALA A 310 -9.17 -20.28 -20.11
CA ALA A 310 -8.51 -20.54 -18.84
C ALA A 310 -7.27 -21.42 -19.02
N LYS A 311 -7.37 -22.49 -19.81
CA LYS A 311 -6.25 -23.38 -20.14
C LYS A 311 -5.15 -22.66 -20.90
N ALA A 312 -5.51 -21.85 -21.91
CA ALA A 312 -4.57 -21.05 -22.68
C ALA A 312 -3.82 -20.05 -21.81
N LEU A 313 -4.53 -19.35 -20.92
CA LEU A 313 -3.96 -18.40 -19.98
C LEU A 313 -3.00 -19.07 -18.98
N GLY A 314 -3.41 -20.20 -18.41
CA GLY A 314 -2.54 -20.98 -17.53
C GLY A 314 -1.23 -21.43 -18.20
N ALA A 315 -1.32 -21.86 -19.46
CA ALA A 315 -0.14 -22.21 -20.26
C ALA A 315 0.76 -21.00 -20.53
N ALA A 316 0.16 -19.86 -20.91
CA ALA A 316 0.88 -18.61 -21.16
C ALA A 316 1.59 -18.08 -19.90
N LEU A 317 0.92 -18.11 -18.75
CA LEU A 317 1.49 -17.73 -17.45
C LEU A 317 2.66 -18.64 -17.07
N SER A 318 2.53 -19.95 -17.29
CA SER A 318 3.61 -20.92 -17.04
C SER A 318 4.84 -20.66 -17.92
N ASP A 319 4.65 -20.38 -19.21
CA ASP A 319 5.75 -20.07 -20.12
C ASP A 319 6.41 -18.72 -19.82
N ALA A 320 5.63 -17.73 -19.39
CA ALA A 320 6.14 -16.43 -18.96
C ALA A 320 6.90 -16.52 -17.62
N ALA A 321 6.36 -17.22 -16.61
CA ALA A 321 7.05 -17.45 -15.34
C ALA A 321 8.39 -18.15 -15.54
N ASP A 322 8.41 -19.20 -16.38
CA ASP A 322 9.62 -19.94 -16.72
C ASP A 322 10.66 -19.05 -17.44
N ILE A 323 10.25 -18.24 -18.43
CA ILE A 323 11.22 -17.35 -19.10
C ILE A 323 11.75 -16.26 -18.15
N ILE A 324 10.90 -15.71 -17.28
CA ILE A 324 11.30 -14.68 -16.31
C ILE A 324 12.38 -15.24 -15.38
N ALA A 325 12.14 -16.42 -14.80
CA ALA A 325 13.06 -17.04 -13.85
C ALA A 325 14.40 -17.42 -14.49
N ARG A 326 14.38 -18.00 -15.70
CA ARG A 326 15.61 -18.46 -16.39
C ARG A 326 16.42 -17.36 -17.05
N MET A 327 15.77 -16.24 -17.40
CA MET A 327 16.42 -15.17 -18.18
C MET A 327 16.61 -13.88 -17.34
N PRO A 328 15.72 -12.87 -17.38
CA PRO A 328 16.02 -11.58 -16.77
C PRO A 328 16.25 -11.66 -15.26
N ALA A 329 15.58 -12.56 -14.53
CA ALA A 329 15.80 -12.73 -13.09
C ALA A 329 17.20 -13.31 -12.80
N HIS A 330 17.63 -14.31 -13.57
CA HIS A 330 18.93 -14.95 -13.44
C HIS A 330 20.10 -14.02 -13.84
N PHE A 331 19.96 -13.30 -14.95
CA PHE A 331 21.02 -12.47 -15.53
C PHE A 331 21.02 -11.01 -15.06
N THR A 332 20.11 -10.62 -14.17
CA THR A 332 20.18 -9.33 -13.47
C THR A 332 20.83 -9.58 -12.12
N THR A 333 22.13 -9.33 -12.02
CA THR A 333 22.93 -9.69 -10.84
C THR A 333 23.39 -8.47 -10.05
N ASN A 334 23.68 -8.67 -8.76
CA ASN A 334 24.35 -7.70 -7.92
C ASN A 334 25.88 -7.71 -8.19
N ARG A 335 26.63 -6.87 -7.47
CA ARG A 335 28.10 -6.78 -7.62
C ARG A 335 28.83 -8.08 -7.29
N ASP A 336 28.23 -8.94 -6.47
CA ASP A 336 28.78 -10.24 -6.09
C ASP A 336 28.41 -11.36 -7.09
N GLY A 337 27.79 -11.01 -8.22
CA GLY A 337 27.36 -11.96 -9.25
C GLY A 337 26.14 -12.78 -8.89
N LYS A 338 25.47 -12.50 -7.76
CA LYS A 338 24.23 -13.20 -7.35
C LYS A 338 23.01 -12.57 -8.01
N PRO A 339 21.97 -13.34 -8.36
CA PRO A 339 20.72 -12.78 -8.89
C PRO A 339 20.13 -11.74 -7.94
N LEU A 340 19.86 -10.54 -8.47
CA LEU A 340 19.23 -9.44 -7.73
C LEU A 340 17.77 -9.74 -7.43
N PHE A 341 17.10 -10.46 -8.32
CA PHE A 341 15.70 -10.88 -8.20
C PHE A 341 15.61 -12.41 -8.25
N PRO A 342 16.01 -13.15 -7.18
CA PRO A 342 15.97 -14.60 -7.21
C PRO A 342 14.52 -15.07 -7.46
N ALA A 343 14.36 -15.96 -8.44
CA ALA A 343 13.06 -16.43 -8.90
C ALA A 343 13.05 -17.93 -9.10
N ARG A 344 11.93 -18.57 -8.76
CA ARG A 344 11.67 -19.99 -8.95
C ARG A 344 10.33 -20.16 -9.63
N ALA A 345 10.35 -20.63 -10.88
CA ALA A 345 9.14 -20.98 -11.61
C ALA A 345 8.64 -22.38 -11.24
N VAL A 346 7.31 -22.52 -11.17
CA VAL A 346 6.62 -23.78 -10.97
C VAL A 346 5.57 -23.92 -12.07
N ARG A 347 5.48 -25.11 -12.67
CA ARG A 347 4.37 -25.43 -13.59
C ARG A 347 3.28 -26.14 -12.78
N PRO A 348 2.10 -25.53 -12.56
CA PRO A 348 1.02 -26.19 -11.84
C PRO A 348 0.52 -27.40 -12.64
N ARG A 349 0.24 -28.50 -11.95
CA ARG A 349 -0.24 -29.74 -12.58
C ARG A 349 -1.66 -29.57 -13.14
N ALA A 350 -2.50 -28.82 -12.44
CA ALA A 350 -3.84 -28.43 -12.85
C ALA A 350 -4.15 -27.03 -12.29
N LEU A 351 -5.01 -26.31 -13.00
CA LEU A 351 -5.56 -25.03 -12.57
C LEU A 351 -7.08 -25.18 -12.44
N PRO A 352 -7.72 -24.42 -11.54
CA PRO A 352 -9.17 -24.41 -11.43
C PRO A 352 -9.82 -23.92 -12.73
N ASP A 353 -11.00 -24.45 -13.04
CA ASP A 353 -11.89 -23.97 -14.10
C ASP A 353 -13.25 -23.73 -13.46
N PRO A 354 -13.70 -22.47 -13.32
CA PRO A 354 -13.09 -21.24 -13.85
C PRO A 354 -11.78 -20.84 -13.14
N LEU A 355 -10.85 -20.27 -13.89
CA LEU A 355 -9.62 -19.67 -13.38
C LEU A 355 -9.89 -18.22 -12.98
N VAL A 356 -9.87 -17.95 -11.67
CA VAL A 356 -9.88 -16.59 -11.11
C VAL A 356 -8.45 -16.18 -10.82
N LEU A 357 -8.02 -15.00 -11.30
CA LEU A 357 -6.66 -14.49 -11.10
C LEU A 357 -6.48 -13.85 -9.70
N ASP A 358 -6.64 -14.65 -8.66
CA ASP A 358 -6.44 -14.27 -7.26
C ASP A 358 -5.01 -14.60 -6.75
N GLN A 359 -4.76 -14.34 -5.47
CA GLN A 359 -3.47 -14.61 -4.82
C GLN A 359 -3.06 -16.09 -4.86
N VAL A 360 -4.02 -17.01 -4.68
CA VAL A 360 -3.75 -18.44 -4.64
C VAL A 360 -3.41 -18.95 -6.04
N ALA A 361 -4.20 -18.58 -7.04
CA ALA A 361 -3.98 -18.96 -8.43
C ALA A 361 -2.66 -18.42 -8.97
N LEU A 362 -2.33 -17.15 -8.69
CA LEU A 362 -1.09 -16.54 -9.16
C LEU A 362 0.15 -17.07 -8.43
N ALA A 363 0.02 -17.51 -7.16
CA ALA A 363 1.12 -18.15 -6.42
C ALA A 363 1.48 -19.54 -6.95
N ALA A 364 0.55 -20.22 -7.63
CA ALA A 364 0.76 -21.57 -8.17
C ALA A 364 1.86 -21.65 -9.25
N PHE A 365 2.25 -20.51 -9.84
CA PHE A 365 3.28 -20.42 -10.89
C PHE A 365 4.70 -20.20 -10.34
N GLY A 366 4.86 -20.12 -9.02
CA GLY A 366 6.15 -19.96 -8.35
C GLY A 366 6.32 -18.60 -7.68
N THR A 367 7.57 -18.26 -7.37
CA THR A 367 7.92 -17.11 -6.52
C THR A 367 9.06 -16.29 -7.11
N ILE A 368 9.06 -14.99 -6.86
CA ILE A 368 10.19 -14.08 -7.12
C ILE A 368 10.39 -13.17 -5.91
N ALA A 369 11.63 -12.94 -5.52
CA ALA A 369 11.97 -12.11 -4.38
C ALA A 369 12.60 -10.78 -4.85
N VAL A 370 12.21 -9.66 -4.23
CA VAL A 370 12.75 -8.32 -4.50
C VAL A 370 13.37 -7.78 -3.21
N PRO A 371 14.63 -7.30 -3.22
CA PRO A 371 15.22 -6.72 -2.01
C PRO A 371 14.34 -5.61 -1.41
N VAL A 372 14.14 -5.60 -0.09
CA VAL A 372 13.19 -4.69 0.58
C VAL A 372 13.43 -3.22 0.22
N HIS A 373 14.69 -2.80 0.14
CA HIS A 373 15.06 -1.43 -0.23
C HIS A 373 14.71 -1.09 -1.70
N LEU A 374 14.84 -2.05 -2.63
CA LEU A 374 14.42 -1.87 -4.03
C LEU A 374 12.90 -1.87 -4.15
N TRP A 375 12.22 -2.76 -3.43
CA TRP A 375 10.75 -2.80 -3.40
C TRP A 375 10.17 -1.48 -2.88
N ALA A 376 10.71 -0.96 -1.77
CA ALA A 376 10.32 0.33 -1.22
C ALA A 376 10.55 1.48 -2.21
N ALA A 377 11.69 1.48 -2.92
CA ALA A 377 11.97 2.46 -3.96
C ALA A 377 10.99 2.34 -5.14
N MET A 378 10.68 1.12 -5.59
CA MET A 378 9.69 0.89 -6.66
C MET A 378 8.30 1.38 -6.26
N ARG A 379 7.86 1.14 -5.01
CA ARG A 379 6.56 1.62 -4.51
C ARG A 379 6.45 3.14 -4.48
N ARG A 380 7.54 3.83 -4.12
CA ARG A 380 7.55 5.29 -3.90
C ARG A 380 7.86 6.08 -5.17
N LEU A 381 8.76 5.56 -5.99
CA LEU A 381 9.35 6.27 -7.12
C LEU A 381 8.89 5.69 -8.46
N ALA A 382 7.84 4.85 -8.50
CA ALA A 382 7.34 4.27 -9.75
C ALA A 382 7.08 5.32 -10.82
N ILE A 383 6.48 6.46 -10.46
CA ILE A 383 6.19 7.56 -11.39
C ILE A 383 7.45 8.19 -12.01
N TRP A 384 8.60 8.10 -11.32
CA TRP A 384 9.89 8.59 -11.79
C TRP A 384 10.70 7.51 -12.52
N ILE A 385 10.61 6.27 -12.08
CA ILE A 385 11.37 5.14 -12.66
C ILE A 385 10.70 4.64 -13.94
N GLU A 386 9.37 4.52 -13.97
CA GLU A 386 8.63 3.96 -15.11
C GLU A 386 8.89 4.72 -16.42
N PRO A 387 8.87 6.07 -16.48
CA PRO A 387 9.19 6.79 -17.71
C PRO A 387 10.59 6.48 -18.23
N VAL A 388 11.57 6.27 -17.35
CA VAL A 388 12.95 5.90 -17.74
C VAL A 388 12.97 4.49 -18.33
N VAL A 389 12.24 3.54 -17.73
CA VAL A 389 12.11 2.17 -18.25
C VAL A 389 11.43 2.18 -19.63
N VAL A 390 10.36 2.96 -19.80
CA VAL A 390 9.65 3.11 -21.09
C VAL A 390 10.54 3.73 -22.16
N SER A 391 11.28 4.79 -21.80
CA SER A 391 12.24 5.44 -22.70
C SER A 391 13.34 4.48 -23.16
N GLU A 392 13.95 3.74 -22.23
CA GLU A 392 14.99 2.76 -22.57
C GLU A 392 14.42 1.60 -23.40
N TRP A 393 13.21 1.14 -23.11
CA TRP A 393 12.57 0.08 -23.90
C TRP A 393 12.33 0.55 -25.34
N THR A 394 11.86 1.78 -25.51
CA THR A 394 11.69 2.42 -26.81
C THR A 394 13.02 2.51 -27.55
N ALA A 395 14.11 2.90 -26.88
CA ALA A 395 15.44 2.99 -27.47
C ALA A 395 15.96 1.62 -27.94
N ILE A 396 15.75 0.55 -27.15
CA ILE A 396 16.14 -0.81 -27.55
C ILE A 396 15.38 -1.28 -28.79
N MET A 397 14.05 -1.07 -28.83
CA MET A 397 13.24 -1.45 -29.99
C MET A 397 13.64 -0.67 -31.24
N ARG A 398 13.94 0.63 -31.09
CA ARG A 398 14.50 1.44 -32.17
C ARG A 398 15.81 0.84 -32.68
N GLY A 399 16.74 0.50 -31.78
CA GLY A 399 18.01 -0.12 -32.17
C GLY A 399 17.83 -1.47 -32.88
N TYR A 400 16.79 -2.25 -32.56
CA TYR A 400 16.48 -3.46 -33.33
C TYR A 400 15.99 -3.15 -34.74
N ALA A 401 15.09 -2.17 -34.89
CA ALA A 401 14.59 -1.73 -36.20
C ALA A 401 15.72 -1.18 -37.08
N GLU A 402 16.58 -0.31 -36.52
CA GLU A 402 17.74 0.25 -37.21
C GLU A 402 18.70 -0.84 -37.72
N ARG A 403 19.03 -1.83 -36.88
CA ARG A 403 19.87 -2.97 -37.28
C ARG A 403 19.22 -3.87 -38.34
N ALA A 404 17.90 -3.89 -38.41
CA ALA A 404 17.15 -4.64 -39.41
C ALA A 404 16.88 -3.82 -40.70
N GLY A 405 17.25 -2.53 -40.73
CA GLY A 405 16.94 -1.65 -41.86
C GLY A 405 15.45 -1.24 -41.94
N GLU A 406 14.73 -1.26 -40.82
CA GLU A 406 13.30 -0.99 -40.75
C GLU A 406 13.00 0.40 -40.15
N SER A 407 11.90 1.02 -40.59
CA SER A 407 11.40 2.26 -39.99
C SER A 407 10.85 2.02 -38.58
N PHE A 408 11.12 2.92 -37.64
CA PHE A 408 10.61 2.85 -36.27
C PHE A 408 9.66 4.01 -35.96
N ASP A 409 8.38 3.71 -35.72
CA ASP A 409 7.40 4.70 -35.24
C ASP A 409 7.47 4.82 -33.70
N ALA A 410 8.18 5.85 -33.24
CA ALA A 410 8.32 6.13 -31.81
C ALA A 410 7.00 6.55 -31.14
N THR A 411 6.08 7.19 -31.88
CA THR A 411 4.79 7.63 -31.34
C THR A 411 3.88 6.44 -31.11
N LEU A 412 3.81 5.52 -32.07
CA LEU A 412 3.09 4.27 -31.91
C LEU A 412 3.71 3.42 -30.81
N ALA A 413 5.04 3.31 -30.74
CA ALA A 413 5.73 2.57 -29.68
C ALA A 413 5.38 3.11 -28.29
N ALA A 414 5.40 4.43 -28.10
CA ALA A 414 5.02 5.07 -26.84
C ALA A 414 3.55 4.79 -26.47
N ARG A 415 2.63 4.84 -27.45
CA ARG A 415 1.21 4.51 -27.23
C ARG A 415 1.00 3.04 -26.85
N GLN A 416 1.69 2.11 -27.50
CA GLN A 416 1.58 0.67 -27.18
C GLN A 416 2.28 0.32 -25.87
N LEU A 417 3.30 1.08 -25.46
CA LEU A 417 3.91 0.98 -24.14
C LEU A 417 3.05 1.65 -23.05
N ALA A 418 2.05 2.48 -23.37
CA ALA A 418 1.20 3.06 -22.34
C ALA A 418 0.48 1.96 -21.55
N TRP A 419 0.50 2.06 -20.21
CA TRP A 419 -0.25 1.12 -19.38
C TRP A 419 -1.74 1.44 -19.50
N GLN A 420 -2.46 0.65 -20.29
CA GLN A 420 -3.87 0.83 -20.56
C GLN A 420 -4.70 0.26 -19.41
N ASP A 421 -5.20 1.12 -18.52
CA ASP A 421 -6.22 0.78 -17.53
C ASP A 421 -7.63 0.89 -18.16
N PRO A 422 -8.65 0.18 -17.60
CA PRO A 422 -9.98 0.18 -18.19
C PRO A 422 -10.51 1.60 -18.37
N GLU A 423 -11.31 1.81 -19.41
CA GLU A 423 -12.06 3.05 -19.56
C GLU A 423 -12.87 3.34 -18.29
N ARG A 424 -12.96 4.62 -17.92
CA ARG A 424 -13.75 5.10 -16.79
C ARG A 424 -15.20 4.61 -16.93
N ASP A 425 -15.57 3.56 -16.21
CA ASP A 425 -16.89 2.91 -16.32
C ASP A 425 -17.74 3.16 -15.08
N THR A 426 -18.93 3.72 -15.30
CA THR A 426 -19.94 3.94 -14.26
C THR A 426 -21.26 3.23 -14.55
N ALA A 427 -21.33 2.44 -15.62
CA ALA A 427 -22.58 1.91 -16.16
C ALA A 427 -23.30 1.01 -15.15
N THR A 428 -22.56 0.14 -14.44
CA THR A 428 -23.15 -0.76 -13.44
C THR A 428 -23.80 0.00 -12.29
N ALA A 429 -23.07 0.94 -11.67
CA ALA A 429 -23.61 1.77 -10.59
C ALA A 429 -24.80 2.63 -11.07
N ARG A 430 -24.74 3.16 -12.30
CA ARG A 430 -25.83 3.92 -12.91
C ARG A 430 -27.10 3.07 -13.12
N ARG A 431 -26.96 1.84 -13.63
CA ARG A 431 -28.09 0.90 -13.79
C ARG A 431 -28.73 0.54 -12.45
N LEU A 432 -27.92 0.29 -11.41
CA LEU A 432 -28.41 -0.04 -10.07
C LEU A 432 -29.14 1.15 -9.43
N PHE A 433 -28.61 2.37 -9.60
CA PHE A 433 -29.29 3.59 -9.17
C PHE A 433 -30.69 3.72 -9.81
N GLU A 434 -30.78 3.52 -11.12
CA GLU A 434 -32.06 3.57 -11.84
C GLU A 434 -33.05 2.50 -11.38
N ALA A 435 -32.58 1.27 -11.15
CA ALA A 435 -33.40 0.18 -10.66
C ALA A 435 -33.96 0.46 -9.25
N LEU A 436 -33.14 0.99 -8.34
CA LEU A 436 -33.59 1.38 -7.01
C LEU A 436 -34.59 2.54 -7.05
N ARG A 437 -34.35 3.52 -7.93
CA ARG A 437 -35.27 4.65 -8.15
C ARG A 437 -36.63 4.17 -8.67
N ALA A 438 -36.64 3.24 -9.61
CA ALA A 438 -37.87 2.67 -10.16
C ALA A 438 -38.70 1.91 -9.11
N ARG A 439 -38.05 1.36 -8.07
CA ARG A 439 -38.71 0.72 -6.91
C ARG A 439 -39.21 1.71 -5.86
N GLY A 440 -39.07 3.02 -6.08
CA GLY A 440 -39.50 4.07 -5.15
C GLY A 440 -38.52 4.31 -4.00
N GLN A 441 -37.31 3.72 -4.03
CA GLN A 441 -36.30 3.91 -2.98
C GLN A 441 -35.83 5.38 -2.96
N PRO A 442 -35.81 6.06 -1.81
CA PRO A 442 -35.30 7.43 -1.71
C PRO A 442 -33.76 7.44 -1.79
N LEU A 443 -33.23 7.98 -2.88
CA LEU A 443 -31.78 8.07 -3.12
C LEU A 443 -31.24 9.48 -2.86
N HIS A 444 -30.04 9.55 -2.28
CA HIS A 444 -29.42 10.79 -1.83
C HIS A 444 -27.99 10.92 -2.37
N CYS A 445 -27.54 12.16 -2.54
CA CYS A 445 -26.14 12.48 -2.78
C CYS A 445 -25.31 12.06 -1.57
N VAL A 446 -24.32 11.17 -1.76
CA VAL A 446 -23.53 10.66 -0.63
C VAL A 446 -22.80 11.79 0.11
N TRP A 447 -22.35 12.81 -0.61
CA TRP A 447 -21.56 13.90 -0.04
C TRP A 447 -22.45 14.91 0.69
N SER A 448 -23.47 15.46 0.02
CA SER A 448 -24.31 16.54 0.57
C SER A 448 -25.54 16.07 1.34
N GLY A 449 -25.93 14.80 1.24
CA GLY A 449 -27.17 14.28 1.81
C GLY A 449 -28.46 14.76 1.12
N GLN A 450 -28.36 15.62 0.11
CA GLN A 450 -29.53 16.09 -0.65
C GLN A 450 -30.17 14.95 -1.45
N ARG A 451 -31.50 14.91 -1.49
CA ARG A 451 -32.26 13.92 -2.25
C ARG A 451 -32.05 14.12 -3.76
N LEU A 452 -31.83 13.03 -4.48
CA LEU A 452 -31.61 13.00 -5.93
C LEU A 452 -32.93 12.68 -6.65
N THR A 453 -33.64 13.70 -7.13
CA THR A 453 -35.00 13.54 -7.71
C THR A 453 -35.03 13.54 -9.24
N SER A 454 -34.13 14.25 -9.92
CA SER A 454 -34.12 14.38 -11.38
C SER A 454 -32.75 14.04 -12.00
N ALA A 455 -31.74 14.87 -11.76
CA ALA A 455 -30.39 14.70 -12.30
C ALA A 455 -29.41 14.13 -11.25
N PHE A 456 -28.62 13.13 -11.65
CA PHE A 456 -27.58 12.53 -10.82
C PHE A 456 -26.34 12.16 -11.66
N HIS A 457 -25.19 12.13 -10.99
CA HIS A 457 -23.95 11.55 -11.50
C HIS A 457 -23.50 10.39 -10.60
N ILE A 458 -22.61 9.54 -11.12
CA ILE A 458 -21.83 8.60 -10.33
C ILE A 458 -20.42 9.18 -10.21
N ASP A 459 -20.06 9.58 -8.99
CA ASP A 459 -18.72 10.05 -8.63
C ASP A 459 -17.78 8.87 -8.41
N HIS A 460 -16.50 9.11 -8.70
CA HIS A 460 -15.42 8.28 -8.18
C HIS A 460 -14.98 8.93 -6.86
N GLY A 461 -15.33 8.32 -5.73
CA GLY A 461 -15.16 8.95 -4.43
C GLY A 461 -13.71 9.36 -4.18
N LEU A 462 -12.78 8.46 -4.49
CA LEU A 462 -11.38 8.76 -4.74
C LEU A 462 -11.20 9.07 -6.24
N PRO A 463 -10.63 10.23 -6.61
CA PRO A 463 -10.72 10.75 -7.98
C PRO A 463 -9.93 9.90 -8.97
N TRP A 464 -10.55 9.60 -10.11
CA TRP A 464 -9.94 8.83 -11.22
C TRP A 464 -8.57 9.36 -11.65
N ALA A 465 -8.38 10.68 -11.62
CA ALA A 465 -7.13 11.34 -11.99
C ALA A 465 -5.95 10.97 -11.07
N ALA A 466 -6.22 10.69 -9.78
CA ALA A 466 -5.22 10.26 -8.81
C ALA A 466 -5.10 8.74 -8.76
N TRP A 467 -6.20 8.04 -9.00
CA TRP A 467 -6.26 6.58 -8.96
C TRP A 467 -7.35 6.04 -9.89
N GLN A 468 -6.93 5.34 -10.94
CA GLN A 468 -7.80 4.84 -12.01
C GLN A 468 -8.58 3.58 -11.57
N CYS A 469 -9.44 3.74 -10.56
CA CYS A 469 -10.22 2.67 -9.95
C CYS A 469 -11.72 2.86 -10.19
N SER A 470 -12.32 1.96 -10.99
CA SER A 470 -13.77 1.88 -11.27
C SER A 470 -14.46 0.78 -10.45
N ASP A 471 -13.84 0.36 -9.35
CA ASP A 471 -14.42 -0.64 -8.45
C ASP A 471 -15.70 -0.11 -7.83
N LEU A 472 -16.67 -1.00 -7.57
CA LEU A 472 -18.00 -0.65 -7.10
C LEU A 472 -17.96 0.16 -5.79
N TRP A 473 -17.05 -0.17 -4.87
CA TRP A 473 -16.87 0.56 -3.62
C TRP A 473 -16.49 2.04 -3.84
N ASN A 474 -15.83 2.37 -4.96
CA ASN A 474 -15.45 3.75 -5.30
C ASN A 474 -16.55 4.52 -6.05
N LEU A 475 -17.60 3.85 -6.52
CA LEU A 475 -18.66 4.43 -7.35
C LEU A 475 -19.87 4.86 -6.50
N LEU A 476 -20.06 6.18 -6.34
CA LEU A 476 -21.01 6.76 -5.39
C LEU A 476 -21.96 7.76 -6.05
N PRO A 477 -23.27 7.76 -5.73
CA PRO A 477 -24.22 8.69 -6.32
C PRO A 477 -24.06 10.10 -5.75
N THR A 478 -24.07 11.10 -6.65
CA THR A 478 -23.88 12.50 -6.29
C THR A 478 -24.73 13.42 -7.16
N SER A 479 -24.93 14.66 -6.72
CA SER A 479 -25.53 15.68 -7.58
C SER A 479 -24.51 16.22 -8.60
N PRO A 480 -24.94 16.63 -9.80
CA PRO A 480 -24.03 17.23 -10.79
C PRO A 480 -23.23 18.43 -10.26
N ARG A 481 -23.88 19.27 -9.42
CA ARG A 481 -23.25 20.44 -8.79
C ARG A 481 -22.12 20.04 -7.83
N VAL A 482 -22.38 19.08 -6.95
CA VAL A 482 -21.37 18.61 -5.98
C VAL A 482 -20.24 17.88 -6.70
N ASN A 483 -20.56 17.04 -7.69
CA ASN A 483 -19.56 16.38 -8.53
C ASN A 483 -18.65 17.38 -9.25
N GLY A 484 -19.23 18.43 -9.83
CA GLY A 484 -18.47 19.48 -10.52
C GLY A 484 -17.61 20.30 -9.55
N SER A 485 -18.11 20.58 -8.34
CA SER A 485 -17.32 21.24 -7.30
C SER A 485 -16.14 20.39 -6.84
N LYS A 486 -16.35 19.09 -6.56
CA LYS A 486 -15.28 18.17 -6.18
C LYS A 486 -14.25 18.02 -7.32
N SER A 487 -14.71 17.79 -8.55
CA SER A 487 -13.86 17.57 -9.72
C SER A 487 -12.79 16.50 -9.44
N ASN A 488 -11.52 16.77 -9.77
CA ASN A 488 -10.39 15.87 -9.54
C ASN A 488 -9.79 15.96 -8.13
N ARG A 489 -10.39 16.71 -7.20
CA ARG A 489 -9.88 16.84 -5.84
C ARG A 489 -10.23 15.63 -4.98
N LEU A 490 -9.34 15.35 -4.02
CA LEU A 490 -9.53 14.30 -3.04
C LEU A 490 -10.57 14.75 -2.00
N VAL A 491 -11.52 13.91 -1.59
CA VAL A 491 -12.44 14.28 -0.51
C VAL A 491 -11.68 14.46 0.82
N SER A 492 -11.99 15.51 1.58
CA SER A 492 -11.35 15.76 2.87
C SER A 492 -11.73 14.73 3.94
N ALA A 493 -10.86 14.52 4.94
CA ALA A 493 -11.14 13.63 6.08
C ALA A 493 -12.50 13.91 6.74
N GLU A 494 -12.78 15.20 6.96
CA GLU A 494 -14.02 15.65 7.57
C GLU A 494 -15.24 15.32 6.71
N THR A 495 -15.19 15.61 5.41
CA THR A 495 -16.31 15.34 4.51
C THR A 495 -16.53 13.85 4.32
N MET A 496 -15.46 13.07 4.25
CA MET A 496 -15.53 11.61 4.17
C MET A 496 -16.18 11.02 5.42
N ASN A 497 -15.74 11.43 6.62
CA ASN A 497 -16.30 10.95 7.88
C ASN A 497 -17.77 11.37 8.07
N ARG A 498 -18.12 12.64 7.77
CA ARG A 498 -19.52 13.12 7.77
C ARG A 498 -20.43 12.37 6.80
N SER A 499 -19.84 11.72 5.78
CA SER A 499 -20.55 10.97 4.74
C SER A 499 -20.56 9.47 4.98
N ARG A 500 -19.86 8.96 6.00
CA ARG A 500 -19.70 7.52 6.28
C ARG A 500 -21.01 6.74 6.18
N LYS A 501 -22.01 7.14 6.96
CA LYS A 501 -23.31 6.46 6.99
C LYS A 501 -23.98 6.43 5.61
N ARG A 502 -23.94 7.54 4.86
CA ARG A 502 -24.56 7.63 3.53
C ARG A 502 -23.83 6.77 2.49
N ILE A 503 -22.51 6.68 2.59
CA ILE A 503 -21.69 5.81 1.74
C ILE A 503 -22.03 4.34 2.03
N GLN A 504 -22.05 3.95 3.29
CA GLN A 504 -22.38 2.59 3.71
C GLN A 504 -23.83 2.21 3.36
N ASP A 505 -24.78 3.13 3.53
CA ASP A 505 -26.18 2.91 3.13
C ASP A 505 -26.29 2.68 1.62
N TRP A 506 -25.55 3.43 0.80
CA TRP A 506 -25.50 3.20 -0.64
C TRP A 506 -24.93 1.82 -0.97
N TRP A 507 -23.78 1.44 -0.41
CA TRP A 507 -23.19 0.12 -0.62
C TRP A 507 -24.14 -1.01 -0.20
N ARG A 508 -24.80 -0.85 0.94
CA ARG A 508 -25.79 -1.80 1.44
C ARG A 508 -26.92 -1.99 0.43
N MET A 509 -27.56 -0.91 -0.01
CA MET A 509 -28.71 -0.97 -0.92
C MET A 509 -28.35 -1.39 -2.36
N ALA A 510 -27.22 -0.92 -2.89
CA ALA A 510 -26.89 -1.09 -4.30
C ALA A 510 -26.09 -2.37 -4.58
N TYR A 511 -25.23 -2.79 -3.65
CA TYR A 511 -24.23 -3.82 -3.90
C TYR A 511 -24.35 -5.05 -3.00
N LEU A 512 -24.90 -4.91 -1.79
CA LEU A 512 -24.98 -6.00 -0.81
C LEU A 512 -26.40 -6.53 -0.55
N ASP A 513 -27.44 -5.79 -0.94
CA ASP A 513 -28.85 -6.18 -0.76
C ASP A 513 -29.15 -7.51 -1.48
N GLU A 514 -30.06 -8.33 -0.92
CA GLU A 514 -30.51 -9.59 -1.52
C GLU A 514 -31.15 -9.38 -2.89
N ALA A 515 -31.70 -8.18 -3.13
CA ALA A 515 -32.27 -7.80 -4.41
C ALA A 515 -31.22 -7.37 -5.46
N ALA A 516 -29.95 -7.26 -5.09
CA ALA A 516 -28.84 -7.16 -6.04
C ALA A 516 -28.51 -8.57 -6.57
N SER A 517 -28.09 -8.67 -7.84
CA SER A 517 -27.75 -9.98 -8.39
C SER A 517 -26.52 -10.55 -7.66
N LEU A 518 -26.52 -11.86 -7.39
CA LEU A 518 -25.37 -12.56 -6.77
C LEU A 518 -24.01 -12.18 -7.38
N PRO A 519 -23.86 -12.04 -8.72
CA PRO A 519 -22.62 -11.58 -9.32
C PRO A 519 -22.17 -10.16 -8.93
N VAL A 520 -23.09 -9.23 -8.64
CA VAL A 520 -22.74 -7.87 -8.19
C VAL A 520 -22.20 -7.89 -6.77
N ARG A 521 -22.83 -8.67 -5.88
CA ARG A 521 -22.39 -8.83 -4.50
C ARG A 521 -21.01 -9.46 -4.41
N GLU A 522 -20.79 -10.58 -5.10
CA GLU A 522 -19.48 -11.22 -5.18
C GLU A 522 -18.41 -10.27 -5.74
N ARG A 523 -18.74 -9.54 -6.81
CA ARG A 523 -17.84 -8.56 -7.41
C ARG A 523 -17.44 -7.47 -6.43
N PHE A 524 -18.40 -6.88 -5.70
CA PHE A 524 -18.10 -5.85 -4.70
C PHE A 524 -17.14 -6.36 -3.63
N LEU A 525 -17.37 -7.57 -3.11
CA LEU A 525 -16.51 -8.19 -2.09
C LEU A 525 -15.10 -8.47 -2.62
N ILE A 526 -14.98 -9.02 -3.84
CA ILE A 526 -13.70 -9.30 -4.48
C ILE A 526 -12.93 -8.00 -4.76
N GLU A 527 -13.60 -6.97 -5.27
CA GLU A 527 -12.97 -5.67 -5.53
C GLU A 527 -12.55 -4.99 -4.23
N ALA A 528 -13.39 -4.99 -3.19
CA ALA A 528 -13.02 -4.41 -1.90
C ALA A 528 -11.84 -5.17 -1.27
N ASN A 529 -11.84 -6.50 -1.28
CA ASN A 529 -10.74 -7.32 -0.75
C ASN A 529 -9.45 -7.25 -1.58
N GLY A 530 -9.57 -7.16 -2.91
CA GLY A 530 -8.43 -7.16 -3.82
C GLY A 530 -7.74 -5.80 -3.90
N THR A 531 -8.49 -4.72 -3.68
CA THR A 531 -8.03 -3.36 -3.96
C THR A 531 -7.79 -2.55 -2.68
N LEU A 532 -8.52 -2.82 -1.58
CA LEU A 532 -8.34 -2.10 -0.32
C LEU A 532 -7.38 -2.84 0.61
N ALA A 533 -6.60 -2.07 1.36
CA ALA A 533 -5.51 -2.56 2.20
C ALA A 533 -5.97 -3.19 3.54
N VAL A 534 -7.29 -3.30 3.74
CA VAL A 534 -7.93 -3.87 4.93
C VAL A 534 -8.68 -5.13 4.50
N PRO A 535 -8.39 -6.30 5.07
CA PRO A 535 -9.14 -7.51 4.75
C PRO A 535 -10.60 -7.31 5.14
N VAL A 536 -11.49 -7.48 4.16
CA VAL A 536 -12.94 -7.52 4.34
C VAL A 536 -13.31 -8.96 4.70
N ALA A 537 -13.45 -9.24 5.99
CA ALA A 537 -13.76 -10.57 6.49
C ALA A 537 -15.27 -10.87 6.33
N GLU A 538 -15.62 -12.04 5.78
CA GLU A 538 -17.00 -12.52 5.68
C GLU A 538 -17.57 -12.92 7.05
N ARG A 539 -17.79 -11.95 7.93
CA ARG A 539 -18.31 -12.17 9.29
C ARG A 539 -19.74 -11.65 9.46
N SER A 540 -20.06 -10.51 8.82
CA SER A 540 -21.41 -9.91 8.75
C SER A 540 -21.46 -8.77 7.71
N ALA A 541 -22.65 -8.41 7.22
CA ALA A 541 -22.80 -7.29 6.28
C ALA A 541 -22.34 -5.94 6.86
N GLU A 542 -22.59 -5.72 8.16
CA GLU A 542 -22.16 -4.49 8.86
C GLU A 542 -20.63 -4.43 8.97
N GLY A 543 -19.97 -5.56 9.29
CA GLY A 543 -18.50 -5.64 9.34
C GLY A 543 -17.85 -5.37 7.99
N VAL A 544 -18.41 -5.92 6.91
CA VAL A 544 -17.96 -5.66 5.53
C VAL A 544 -17.99 -4.16 5.21
N LEU A 545 -19.06 -3.47 5.57
CA LEU A 545 -19.24 -2.04 5.30
C LEU A 545 -18.24 -1.17 6.08
N ASP A 546 -17.95 -1.53 7.33
CA ASP A 546 -16.99 -0.82 8.17
C ASP A 546 -15.55 -1.03 7.68
N GLU A 547 -15.15 -2.27 7.41
CA GLU A 547 -13.81 -2.59 6.91
C GLU A 547 -13.56 -1.97 5.53
N THR A 548 -14.54 -2.03 4.63
CA THR A 548 -14.47 -1.37 3.32
C THR A 548 -14.32 0.15 3.47
N PHE A 549 -15.07 0.77 4.38
CA PHE A 549 -14.94 2.22 4.61
C PHE A 549 -13.56 2.59 5.17
N ILE A 550 -13.05 1.82 6.13
CA ILE A 550 -11.71 2.04 6.70
C ILE A 550 -10.66 1.89 5.60
N GLY A 551 -10.75 0.85 4.77
CA GLY A 551 -9.87 0.65 3.62
C GLY A 551 -9.90 1.82 2.64
N MET A 552 -11.09 2.35 2.34
CA MET A 552 -11.24 3.54 1.50
C MET A 552 -10.59 4.78 2.13
N ASP A 553 -10.73 5.03 3.45
CA ASP A 553 -10.12 6.19 4.13
C ASP A 553 -8.58 6.07 4.20
N VAL A 554 -8.06 4.86 4.41
CA VAL A 554 -6.62 4.59 4.38
C VAL A 554 -6.06 4.88 3.00
N GLN A 555 -6.75 4.45 1.95
CA GLN A 555 -6.33 4.69 0.58
C GLN A 555 -6.46 6.17 0.19
N ARG A 556 -7.49 6.88 0.69
CA ARG A 556 -7.58 8.35 0.60
C ARG A 556 -6.33 8.99 1.21
N LEU A 557 -5.94 8.58 2.42
CA LEU A 557 -4.78 9.12 3.12
C LEU A 557 -3.48 8.85 2.36
N ARG A 558 -3.34 7.65 1.77
CA ARG A 558 -2.23 7.31 0.89
C ARG A 558 -2.15 8.25 -0.32
N LEU A 559 -3.26 8.45 -1.03
CA LEU A 559 -3.29 9.38 -2.18
C LEU A 559 -2.98 10.83 -1.78
N LYS A 560 -3.48 11.28 -0.62
CA LYS A 560 -3.18 12.61 -0.08
C LYS A 560 -1.67 12.82 0.08
N HIS A 561 -1.01 11.86 0.72
CA HIS A 561 0.38 12.01 1.12
C HIS A 561 1.37 11.62 0.02
N ASP A 562 1.13 10.53 -0.70
CA ASP A 562 2.02 10.03 -1.74
C ASP A 562 1.98 10.92 -3.01
N GLN A 563 0.81 11.50 -3.31
CA GLN A 563 0.60 12.31 -4.52
C GLN A 563 0.33 13.80 -4.24
N GLN A 564 0.42 14.25 -2.99
CA GLN A 564 0.19 15.65 -2.56
C GLN A 564 -1.12 16.26 -3.09
N MET A 565 -2.18 15.44 -3.10
CA MET A 565 -3.47 15.83 -3.67
C MET A 565 -4.14 16.95 -2.87
N LEU A 566 -4.72 17.93 -3.59
CA LEU A 566 -5.58 18.94 -2.98
C LEU A 566 -6.88 18.31 -2.47
N GLU A 567 -7.21 18.60 -1.22
CA GLU A 567 -8.47 18.18 -0.62
C GLU A 567 -9.63 19.11 -1.02
N TRP A 568 -10.82 18.54 -1.10
CA TRP A 568 -12.10 19.21 -1.25
C TRP A 568 -12.97 18.89 -0.04
N SER A 569 -13.43 19.94 0.62
CA SER A 569 -14.48 19.84 1.62
C SER A 569 -15.81 20.25 1.00
N LEU A 570 -16.88 19.56 1.39
CA LEU A 570 -18.22 20.06 1.10
C LEU A 570 -18.36 21.45 1.76
N PRO A 571 -18.71 22.50 1.00
CA PRO A 571 -18.87 23.85 1.52
C PRO A 571 -19.98 23.97 2.56
#